data_AF-A0A0I3GYN5-F1
#
_entry.id   AF-A0A0I3GYN5-F1
#
_cell.length_a   1.000
_cell.length_b   1.000
_cell.length_c   1.000
_cell.angle_alpha   90.00
_cell.angle_beta   90.00
_cell.angle_gamma   90.00
#
_symmetry.space_group_name_H-M   'P 1'
#
loop_
_entity.id
_entity.type
_entity.pdbx_description
1 polymer ?
#
loop_
_entity_poly.entity_id
_entity_poly.type
_entity_poly.pdbx_seq_one_letter_code
_entity_poly.pdbx_strand_id
1 'polypeptide(L)'
;MEILPQRSDTLDKQELNLKSDRKEKEFPRIKLNGQCYFPGRPQNRIVCRHIAAQYINDIYQNVDYKPHQDDYSSAEKFLTHFNKKCKNQTLALISSRPEGRCVAACGDFGLVMKAYFDKMESNGISVMAAILLVDNHALTVRLRIKNTTEGCTHYVVSVYDPNVTNDKIRIMSESKEDIKHYSLMDFMNVDYSLLKWSNDHVINQSVAIIPALPKEQLLILKGSVGDAANLLI
;
A
#
# COMPACT_ATOMS: atom_id res chain seq x y z
N MET A 1 20.94 -8.55 27.95
CA MET A 1 20.20 -8.05 26.78
C MET A 1 18.82 -7.72 27.30
N GLU A 2 18.54 -6.44 27.56
CA GLU A 2 17.20 -6.01 27.99
C GLU A 2 16.27 -6.10 26.79
N ILE A 3 15.26 -6.96 26.89
CA ILE A 3 14.18 -7.04 25.92
C ILE A 3 13.27 -5.85 26.25
N LEU A 4 13.28 -4.85 25.37
CA LEU A 4 12.33 -3.74 25.46
C LEU A 4 10.91 -4.32 25.45
N PRO A 5 10.00 -3.84 26.33
CA PRO A 5 8.63 -4.32 26.33
C PRO A 5 7.99 -4.06 24.96
N GLN A 6 7.35 -5.08 24.40
CA GLN A 6 6.54 -4.92 23.19
C GLN A 6 5.45 -3.88 23.47
N ARG A 7 5.34 -2.86 22.59
CA ARG A 7 4.20 -1.96 22.60
C ARG A 7 2.95 -2.79 22.35
N SER A 8 2.04 -2.78 23.30
CA SER A 8 0.72 -3.38 23.14
C SER A 8 -0.13 -2.44 22.26
N ASP A 9 0.07 -2.52 20.93
CA ASP A 9 -0.62 -1.69 19.91
C ASP A 9 -2.15 -1.71 20.02
N THR A 10 -2.73 -2.71 20.68
CA THR A 10 -4.17 -2.87 20.87
C THR A 10 -4.76 -1.93 21.94
N LEU A 11 -3.98 -1.56 22.97
CA LEU A 11 -4.43 -0.67 24.03
C LEU A 11 -4.42 0.80 23.56
N ASP A 12 -3.33 1.24 22.91
CA ASP A 12 -3.22 2.61 22.37
C ASP A 12 -4.32 2.93 21.35
N LYS A 13 -4.69 1.98 20.48
CA LYS A 13 -5.73 2.19 19.45
C LYS A 13 -7.14 2.31 20.03
N GLN A 14 -7.45 1.59 21.12
CA GLN A 14 -8.75 1.66 21.79
C GLN A 14 -8.91 2.98 22.53
N GLU A 15 -7.86 3.46 23.22
CA GLU A 15 -7.86 4.76 23.88
C GLU A 15 -7.99 5.93 22.89
N LEU A 16 -7.43 5.78 21.69
CA LEU A 16 -7.47 6.79 20.62
C LEU A 16 -8.72 6.72 19.70
N ASN A 17 -9.66 5.81 19.96
CA ASN A 17 -10.85 5.59 19.10
C ASN A 17 -10.54 5.37 17.60
N LEU A 18 -9.36 4.83 17.29
CA LEU A 18 -8.90 4.63 15.92
C LEU A 18 -9.62 3.45 15.29
N LYS A 19 -10.50 3.72 14.32
CA LYS A 19 -11.24 2.69 13.58
C LYS A 19 -10.71 2.60 12.15
N SER A 20 -10.30 1.40 11.75
CA SER A 20 -10.20 1.09 10.33
C SER A 20 -11.62 1.00 9.75
N ASP A 21 -11.88 1.71 8.65
CA ASP A 21 -13.14 1.65 7.90
C ASP A 21 -13.25 0.31 7.14
N ARG A 22 -13.31 -0.78 7.90
CA ARG A 22 -13.58 -2.12 7.42
C ARG A 22 -15.08 -2.30 7.38
N LYS A 23 -15.70 -1.75 6.35
CA LYS A 23 -17.05 -2.18 6.01
C LYS A 23 -16.95 -3.64 5.56
N GLU A 24 -17.62 -4.56 6.26
CA GLU A 24 -17.95 -5.85 5.66
C GLU A 24 -18.68 -5.54 4.35
N LYS A 25 -18.03 -5.81 3.23
CA LYS A 25 -18.62 -5.53 1.92
C LYS A 25 -19.46 -6.72 1.49
N GLU A 26 -20.67 -6.43 1.04
CA GLU A 26 -21.62 -7.40 0.48
C GLU A 26 -21.15 -8.05 -0.83
N PHE A 27 -20.03 -7.61 -1.41
CA PHE A 27 -19.55 -8.07 -2.70
C PHE A 27 -18.59 -9.27 -2.58
N PRO A 28 -18.64 -10.23 -3.53
CA PRO A 28 -17.73 -11.37 -3.53
C PRO A 28 -16.29 -10.90 -3.71
N ARG A 29 -15.38 -11.47 -2.92
CA ARG A 29 -13.93 -11.26 -3.08
C ARG A 29 -13.45 -11.99 -4.34
N ILE A 30 -12.83 -11.26 -5.26
CA ILE A 30 -12.34 -11.81 -6.53
C ILE A 30 -10.83 -12.04 -6.43
N LYS A 31 -10.37 -13.20 -6.90
CA LYS A 31 -8.95 -13.61 -6.83
C LYS A 31 -8.40 -13.91 -8.22
N LEU A 32 -7.84 -12.91 -8.92
CA LEU A 32 -7.25 -13.11 -10.26
C LEU A 32 -5.71 -13.25 -10.25
N ASN A 33 -5.06 -13.07 -9.10
CA ASN A 33 -3.62 -13.31 -8.96
C ASN A 33 -3.25 -14.75 -9.37
N GLY A 34 -2.40 -14.88 -10.38
CA GLY A 34 -1.95 -16.16 -10.92
C GLY A 34 -2.96 -16.87 -11.83
N GLN A 35 -4.15 -16.32 -12.02
CA GLN A 35 -5.24 -16.96 -12.78
C GLN A 35 -5.22 -16.61 -14.27
N CYS A 36 -4.63 -15.48 -14.65
CA CYS A 36 -4.61 -14.99 -16.03
C CYS A 36 -3.19 -15.00 -16.61
N TYR A 37 -3.10 -15.04 -17.94
CA TYR A 37 -1.85 -14.94 -18.68
C TYR A 37 -1.80 -13.63 -19.47
N PHE A 38 -0.60 -13.11 -19.72
CA PHE A 38 -0.45 -11.94 -20.59
C PHE A 38 -0.97 -12.23 -22.01
N PRO A 39 -1.75 -11.32 -22.62
CA PRO A 39 -2.22 -11.49 -23.99
C PRO A 39 -1.08 -11.76 -24.99
N GLY A 40 -1.20 -12.87 -25.73
CA GLY A 40 -0.19 -13.32 -26.69
C GLY A 40 1.09 -13.91 -26.06
N ARG A 41 1.09 -14.23 -24.76
CA ARG A 41 2.21 -14.90 -24.05
C ARG A 41 1.68 -15.95 -23.06
N PRO A 42 1.20 -17.13 -23.53
CA PRO A 42 0.49 -18.13 -22.72
C PRO A 42 1.35 -18.81 -21.64
N GLN A 43 2.68 -18.61 -21.63
CA GLN A 43 3.55 -19.11 -20.57
C GLN A 43 3.76 -18.09 -19.42
N ASN A 44 3.37 -16.83 -19.62
CA ASN A 44 3.63 -15.76 -18.65
C ASN A 44 2.36 -15.45 -17.86
N ARG A 45 2.28 -15.97 -16.64
CA ARG A 45 1.19 -15.64 -15.71
C ARG A 45 1.28 -14.20 -15.20
N ILE A 46 0.12 -13.57 -15.08
CA ILE A 46 -0.06 -12.31 -14.37
C ILE A 46 -0.14 -12.66 -12.88
N VAL A 47 0.70 -12.01 -12.06
CA VAL A 47 0.88 -12.31 -10.64
C VAL A 47 0.92 -11.01 -9.85
N CYS A 48 0.86 -11.07 -8.52
CA CYS A 48 0.74 -9.92 -7.61
C CYS A 48 1.62 -8.71 -8.00
N ARG A 49 2.91 -8.90 -8.29
CA ARG A 49 3.80 -7.81 -8.71
C ARG A 49 3.35 -7.08 -9.98
N HIS A 50 2.80 -7.80 -10.96
CA HIS A 50 2.27 -7.20 -12.19
C HIS A 50 1.01 -6.39 -11.88
N ILE A 51 0.13 -6.93 -11.04
CA ILE A 51 -1.14 -6.30 -10.67
C ILE A 51 -0.89 -5.05 -9.82
N ALA A 52 -0.01 -5.14 -8.82
CA ALA A 52 0.38 -4.02 -7.97
C ALA A 52 0.96 -2.85 -8.80
N ALA A 53 1.85 -3.16 -9.75
CA ALA A 53 2.41 -2.16 -10.65
C ALA A 53 1.37 -1.56 -11.60
N GLN A 54 0.47 -2.37 -12.15
CA GLN A 54 -0.62 -1.86 -13.00
C GLN A 54 -1.55 -0.94 -12.22
N TYR A 55 -1.91 -1.33 -10.99
CA TYR A 55 -2.74 -0.51 -10.12
C TYR A 55 -2.11 0.85 -9.79
N ILE A 56 -0.78 0.94 -9.69
CA ILE A 56 -0.07 2.22 -9.58
C ILE A 56 -0.26 3.07 -10.84
N ASN A 57 -0.12 2.47 -12.03
CA ASN A 57 -0.37 3.18 -13.28
C ASN A 57 -1.80 3.73 -13.33
N ASP A 58 -2.78 2.94 -12.90
CA ASP A 58 -4.19 3.32 -12.90
C ASP A 58 -4.44 4.50 -11.93
N ILE A 59 -3.78 4.51 -10.77
CA ILE A 59 -3.84 5.64 -9.81
C ILE A 59 -3.32 6.94 -10.45
N TYR A 60 -2.24 6.89 -11.23
CA TYR A 60 -1.68 8.10 -11.83
C TYR A 60 -2.39 8.53 -13.11
N GLN A 61 -3.05 7.61 -13.81
CA GLN A 61 -3.96 7.95 -14.91
C GLN A 61 -5.25 8.58 -14.40
N ASN A 62 -5.74 8.14 -13.23
CA ASN A 62 -6.92 8.68 -12.58
C ASN A 62 -6.74 8.70 -11.06
N VAL A 63 -6.53 9.87 -10.47
CA VAL A 63 -6.32 10.02 -9.01
C VAL A 63 -7.52 9.57 -8.16
N ASP A 64 -8.72 9.54 -8.75
CA ASP A 64 -9.95 9.05 -8.14
C ASP A 64 -10.21 7.57 -8.43
N TYR A 65 -9.24 6.86 -9.02
CA TYR A 65 -9.36 5.45 -9.41
C TYR A 65 -9.85 4.55 -8.26
N LYS A 66 -10.82 3.71 -8.62
CA LYS A 66 -11.49 2.75 -7.75
C LYS A 66 -11.40 1.36 -8.40
N PRO A 67 -10.58 0.44 -7.87
CA PRO A 67 -10.40 -0.89 -8.47
C PRO A 67 -11.69 -1.72 -8.51
N HIS A 68 -12.66 -1.38 -7.66
CA HIS A 68 -13.96 -2.06 -7.55
C HIS A 68 -14.97 -1.66 -8.63
N GLN A 69 -14.76 -0.59 -9.40
CA GLN A 69 -15.84 -0.04 -10.22
C GLN A 69 -16.12 -0.82 -11.51
N ASP A 70 -15.20 -1.63 -12.03
CA ASP A 70 -15.49 -2.66 -13.05
C ASP A 70 -14.24 -3.45 -13.49
N ASP A 71 -13.10 -2.76 -13.57
CA ASP A 71 -11.89 -3.24 -14.24
C ASP A 71 -11.29 -4.55 -13.70
N TYR A 72 -11.34 -4.74 -12.38
CA TYR A 72 -10.77 -5.90 -11.71
C TYR A 72 -11.83 -6.93 -11.27
N SER A 73 -13.05 -6.83 -11.82
CA SER A 73 -14.22 -7.64 -11.43
C SER A 73 -14.40 -8.94 -12.23
N SER A 74 -13.64 -9.15 -13.30
CA SER A 74 -13.64 -10.40 -14.08
C SER A 74 -12.33 -10.57 -14.82
N ALA A 75 -12.02 -11.80 -15.24
CA ALA A 75 -10.81 -12.07 -16.03
C ALA A 75 -10.78 -11.29 -17.36
N GLU A 76 -11.94 -11.15 -18.01
CA GLU A 76 -12.07 -10.43 -19.28
C GLU A 76 -11.74 -8.95 -19.11
N LYS A 77 -12.40 -8.26 -18.18
CA LYS A 77 -12.14 -6.84 -17.88
C LYS A 77 -10.71 -6.65 -17.39
N PHE A 78 -10.24 -7.52 -16.51
CA PHE A 78 -8.89 -7.50 -15.97
C PHE A 78 -7.84 -7.50 -17.07
N LEU A 79 -7.97 -8.39 -18.07
CA LEU A 79 -7.01 -8.49 -19.16
C LEU A 79 -6.92 -7.25 -20.05
N THR A 80 -7.97 -6.40 -20.10
CA THR A 80 -7.91 -5.13 -20.85
C THR A 80 -6.87 -4.15 -20.29
N HIS A 81 -6.52 -4.28 -19.01
CA HIS A 81 -5.50 -3.46 -18.35
C HIS A 81 -4.06 -3.96 -18.55
N PHE A 82 -3.89 -5.24 -18.94
CA PHE A 82 -2.57 -5.85 -19.08
C PHE A 82 -2.19 -6.05 -20.55
N ASN A 83 -1.39 -5.13 -21.08
CA ASN A 83 -0.78 -5.28 -22.40
C ASN A 83 0.65 -5.86 -22.32
N LYS A 84 1.26 -6.14 -23.48
CA LYS A 84 2.64 -6.65 -23.58
C LYS A 84 3.69 -5.73 -22.94
N LYS A 85 3.44 -4.41 -22.86
CA LYS A 85 4.34 -3.41 -22.25
C LYS A 85 4.25 -3.41 -20.72
N CYS A 86 3.11 -3.80 -20.14
CA CYS A 86 2.89 -3.83 -18.69
C CYS A 86 3.98 -4.62 -17.95
N LYS A 87 4.37 -5.80 -18.44
CA LYS A 87 5.47 -6.60 -17.84
C LYS A 87 6.78 -5.80 -17.72
N ASN A 88 7.15 -5.07 -18.78
CA ASN A 88 8.38 -4.29 -18.78
C ASN A 88 8.26 -3.05 -17.90
N GLN A 89 7.08 -2.43 -17.83
CA GLN A 89 6.80 -1.31 -16.92
C GLN A 89 6.86 -1.75 -15.45
N THR A 90 6.30 -2.92 -15.11
CA THR A 90 6.45 -3.53 -13.78
C THR A 90 7.91 -3.73 -13.43
N LEU A 91 8.69 -4.34 -14.33
CA LEU A 91 10.11 -4.57 -14.09
C LEU A 91 10.88 -3.26 -13.94
N ALA A 92 10.59 -2.25 -14.76
CA ALA A 92 11.22 -0.94 -14.65
C ALA A 92 10.89 -0.25 -13.32
N LEU A 93 9.65 -0.35 -12.85
CA LEU A 93 9.22 0.25 -11.60
C LEU A 93 9.84 -0.46 -10.38
N ILE A 94 9.90 -1.79 -10.37
CA ILE A 94 10.55 -2.56 -9.29
C ILE A 94 12.08 -2.38 -9.31
N SER A 95 12.67 -2.34 -10.51
CA SER A 95 14.13 -2.17 -10.67
C SER A 95 14.57 -0.72 -10.54
N SER A 96 13.61 0.22 -10.50
CA SER A 96 13.93 1.61 -10.24
C SER A 96 14.54 1.73 -8.85
N ARG A 97 15.50 2.64 -8.70
CA ARG A 97 16.12 2.95 -7.41
C ARG A 97 15.69 4.36 -7.00
N PRO A 98 14.38 4.58 -6.77
CA PRO A 98 13.89 5.90 -6.43
C PRO A 98 14.44 6.29 -5.07
N GLU A 99 14.67 7.59 -4.90
CA GLU A 99 14.96 8.14 -3.59
C GLU A 99 13.72 7.97 -2.69
N GLY A 100 13.95 7.84 -1.38
CA GLY A 100 12.90 7.56 -0.40
C GLY A 100 12.50 6.10 -0.23
N ARG A 101 13.06 5.16 -1.00
CA ARG A 101 12.90 3.72 -0.70
C ARG A 101 13.31 3.44 0.74
N CYS A 102 12.57 2.59 1.43
CA CYS A 102 12.88 2.19 2.80
C CYS A 102 12.44 0.76 3.06
N VAL A 103 12.98 0.20 4.13
CA VAL A 103 12.53 -1.06 4.73
C VAL A 103 12.09 -0.71 6.14
N ALA A 104 10.95 -1.24 6.57
CA ALA A 104 10.43 -1.03 7.93
C ALA A 104 9.82 -2.33 8.44
N ALA A 105 9.76 -2.49 9.75
CA ALA A 105 8.92 -3.53 10.34
C ALA A 105 7.45 -3.28 9.94
N CYS A 106 6.69 -4.34 9.72
CA CYS A 106 5.26 -4.23 9.42
C CYS A 106 4.50 -3.51 10.53
N GLY A 107 4.95 -3.60 11.79
CA GLY A 107 4.42 -2.82 12.92
C GLY A 107 4.60 -1.30 12.75
N ASP A 108 5.73 -0.87 12.20
CA ASP A 108 6.08 0.55 12.01
C ASP A 108 5.58 1.14 10.68
N PHE A 109 4.75 0.39 9.95
CA PHE A 109 4.26 0.80 8.64
C PHE A 109 3.62 2.20 8.65
N GLY A 110 2.76 2.47 9.63
CA GLY A 110 2.07 3.74 9.80
C GLY A 110 3.04 4.89 10.08
N LEU A 111 4.09 4.64 10.85
CA LEU A 111 5.13 5.64 11.14
C LEU A 111 5.81 6.10 9.84
N VAL A 112 6.11 5.15 8.95
CA VAL A 112 6.65 5.47 7.62
C VAL A 112 5.63 6.20 6.75
N MET A 113 4.34 5.83 6.79
CA MET A 113 3.30 6.53 6.03
C MET A 113 3.16 7.99 6.48
N LYS A 114 3.24 8.25 7.79
CA LYS A 114 3.28 9.61 8.35
C LYS A 114 4.47 10.39 7.79
N ALA A 115 5.67 9.81 7.78
CA ALA A 115 6.86 10.46 7.22
C ALA A 115 6.72 10.79 5.72
N TYR A 116 6.07 9.94 4.93
CA TYR A 116 5.73 10.27 3.55
C TYR A 116 4.71 11.42 3.47
N PHE A 117 3.69 11.46 4.33
CA PHE A 117 2.76 12.58 4.37
C PHE A 117 3.46 13.91 4.69
N ASP A 118 4.41 13.93 5.63
CA ASP A 118 5.21 15.13 5.90
C ASP A 118 5.93 15.64 4.65
N LYS A 119 6.57 14.74 3.90
CA LYS A 119 7.26 15.08 2.64
C LYS A 119 6.29 15.50 1.53
N MET A 120 5.13 14.86 1.45
CA MET A 120 4.10 15.20 0.47
C MET A 120 3.58 16.62 0.72
N GLU A 121 3.26 16.96 1.97
CA GLU A 121 2.80 18.31 2.34
C GLU A 121 3.83 19.38 2.05
N SER A 122 5.09 19.17 2.46
CA SER A 122 6.15 20.15 2.28
C SER A 122 6.46 20.44 0.79
N ASN A 123 6.00 19.56 -0.11
CA ASN A 123 6.23 19.66 -1.55
C ASN A 123 4.94 19.83 -2.36
N GLY A 124 3.79 20.05 -1.72
CA GLY A 124 2.51 20.24 -2.40
C GLY A 124 2.00 19.02 -3.20
N ILE A 125 2.43 17.81 -2.85
CA ILE A 125 1.94 16.58 -3.47
C ILE A 125 0.66 16.12 -2.77
N SER A 126 -0.43 15.93 -3.53
CA SER A 126 -1.69 15.42 -2.98
C SER A 126 -1.87 13.91 -3.11
N VAL A 127 -1.13 13.23 -4.00
CA VAL A 127 -1.23 11.78 -4.22
C VAL A 127 0.15 11.16 -4.44
N MET A 128 0.42 10.07 -3.73
CA MET A 128 1.59 9.23 -3.93
C MET A 128 1.18 7.75 -3.91
N ALA A 129 1.86 6.93 -4.70
CA ALA A 129 1.74 5.48 -4.62
C ALA A 129 3.12 4.83 -4.47
N ALA A 130 3.14 3.65 -3.87
CA ALA A 130 4.35 2.84 -3.73
C ALA A 130 4.00 1.36 -3.84
N ILE A 131 4.96 0.56 -4.35
CA ILE A 131 4.92 -0.88 -4.20
C ILE A 131 5.39 -1.24 -2.79
N LEU A 132 4.66 -2.14 -2.15
CA LEU A 132 5.11 -2.82 -0.94
C LEU A 132 5.56 -4.23 -1.32
N LEU A 133 6.74 -4.64 -0.89
CA LEU A 133 7.23 -6.01 -1.03
C LEU A 133 7.35 -6.63 0.36
N VAL A 134 6.63 -7.72 0.58
CA VAL A 134 6.66 -8.53 1.81
C VAL A 134 6.87 -9.97 1.40
N ASP A 135 8.02 -10.54 1.76
CA ASP A 135 8.47 -11.86 1.29
C ASP A 135 8.32 -12.02 -0.24
N ASN A 136 7.46 -12.96 -0.66
CA ASN A 136 7.17 -13.28 -2.05
C ASN A 136 5.90 -12.58 -2.59
N HIS A 137 5.34 -11.65 -1.83
CA HIS A 137 4.12 -10.94 -2.18
C HIS A 137 4.36 -9.45 -2.45
N ALA A 138 3.57 -8.89 -3.35
CA ALA A 138 3.62 -7.48 -3.71
C ALA A 138 2.24 -6.85 -3.56
N LEU A 139 2.19 -5.71 -2.88
CA LEU A 139 0.98 -4.91 -2.65
C LEU A 139 1.20 -3.51 -3.21
N THR A 140 0.14 -2.70 -3.22
CA THR A 140 0.24 -1.27 -3.50
C THR A 140 -0.29 -0.47 -2.33
N VAL A 141 0.46 0.53 -1.87
CA VAL A 141 -0.08 1.59 -1.02
C VAL A 141 -0.33 2.85 -1.84
N ARG A 142 -1.46 3.50 -1.58
CA ARG A 142 -1.79 4.84 -2.06
C ARG A 142 -1.94 5.77 -0.86
N LEU A 143 -1.20 6.86 -0.88
CA LEU A 143 -1.32 7.99 0.03
C LEU A 143 -2.06 9.13 -0.69
N ARG A 144 -3.04 9.73 -0.01
CA ARG A 144 -3.73 10.92 -0.53
C ARG A 144 -3.99 11.94 0.58
N ILE A 145 -3.65 13.18 0.30
CA ILE A 145 -4.02 14.35 1.09
C ILE A 145 -5.25 14.96 0.42
N LYS A 146 -6.35 15.07 1.16
CA LYS A 146 -7.62 15.63 0.67
C LYS A 146 -7.98 16.86 1.47
N ASN A 147 -8.08 18.00 0.80
CA ASN A 147 -8.62 19.21 1.39
C ASN A 147 -10.12 19.27 1.07
N THR A 148 -10.97 19.41 2.09
CA THR A 148 -12.41 19.61 1.91
C THR A 148 -12.71 21.08 1.66
N THR A 149 -13.89 21.36 1.12
CA THR A 149 -14.41 22.73 0.95
C THR A 149 -14.59 23.46 2.29
N GLU A 150 -14.68 22.71 3.39
CA GLU A 150 -14.81 23.22 4.76
C GLU A 150 -13.45 23.51 5.42
N GLY A 151 -12.34 23.30 4.70
CA GLY A 151 -10.98 23.56 5.20
C GLY A 151 -10.35 22.40 5.97
N CYS A 152 -11.02 21.24 6.08
CA CYS A 152 -10.45 20.06 6.73
C CYS A 152 -9.48 19.34 5.79
N THR A 153 -8.32 18.95 6.33
CA THR A 153 -7.36 18.11 5.61
C THR A 153 -7.50 16.67 6.09
N HIS A 154 -7.64 15.73 5.16
CA HIS A 154 -7.69 14.30 5.46
C HIS A 154 -6.51 13.57 4.84
N TYR A 155 -5.82 12.78 5.66
CA TYR A 155 -4.75 11.87 5.29
C TYR A 155 -5.35 10.48 5.07
N VAL A 156 -5.22 9.98 3.85
CA VAL A 156 -5.83 8.73 3.43
C VAL A 156 -4.74 7.74 3.03
N VAL A 157 -4.67 6.63 3.75
CA VAL A 157 -3.86 5.47 3.39
C VAL A 157 -4.78 4.41 2.80
N SER A 158 -4.45 3.88 1.63
CA SER A 158 -5.17 2.76 1.03
C SER A 158 -4.19 1.68 0.60
N VAL A 159 -4.33 0.47 1.12
CA VAL A 159 -3.54 -0.68 0.66
C VAL A 159 -4.42 -1.58 -0.19
N TYR A 160 -3.89 -1.91 -1.36
CA TYR A 160 -4.48 -2.82 -2.31
C TYR A 160 -3.69 -4.12 -2.31
N ASP A 161 -4.38 -5.22 -2.00
CA ASP A 161 -3.83 -6.57 -2.05
C ASP A 161 -4.28 -7.28 -3.33
N PRO A 162 -3.37 -7.59 -4.27
CA PRO A 162 -3.71 -8.33 -5.48
C PRO A 162 -4.35 -9.71 -5.27
N ASN A 163 -4.31 -10.27 -4.05
CA ASN A 163 -5.06 -11.49 -3.72
C ASN A 163 -6.57 -11.26 -3.58
N VAL A 164 -7.01 -9.99 -3.43
CA VAL A 164 -8.41 -9.57 -3.47
C VAL A 164 -8.52 -8.45 -4.50
N THR A 165 -8.57 -8.81 -5.79
CA THR A 165 -8.32 -7.88 -6.90
C THR A 165 -9.35 -6.76 -7.03
N ASN A 166 -10.56 -6.96 -6.52
CA ASN A 166 -11.63 -5.98 -6.57
C ASN A 166 -11.75 -5.14 -5.30
N ASP A 167 -10.80 -5.22 -4.35
CA ASP A 167 -10.93 -4.50 -3.08
C ASP A 167 -9.61 -3.86 -2.59
N LYS A 168 -9.76 -2.88 -1.70
CA LYS A 168 -8.68 -2.24 -0.95
C LYS A 168 -9.16 -1.89 0.44
N ILE A 169 -8.27 -2.00 1.42
CA ILE A 169 -8.52 -1.47 2.76
C ILE A 169 -8.05 -0.01 2.81
N ARG A 170 -8.88 0.83 3.43
CA ARG A 170 -8.66 2.27 3.51
C ARG A 170 -8.80 2.74 4.94
N ILE A 171 -7.86 3.60 5.35
CA ILE A 171 -7.93 4.37 6.58
C ILE A 171 -7.87 5.84 6.21
N MET A 172 -8.68 6.66 6.87
CA MET A 172 -8.70 8.10 6.76
C MET A 172 -8.60 8.68 8.16
N SER A 173 -7.74 9.67 8.36
CA SER A 173 -7.75 10.52 9.54
C SER A 173 -7.58 11.99 9.15
N GLU A 174 -8.10 12.90 9.96
CA GLU A 174 -7.81 14.33 9.89
C GLU A 174 -6.41 14.68 10.42
N SER A 175 -5.73 13.72 11.06
CA SER A 175 -4.39 13.87 11.61
C SER A 175 -3.46 12.76 11.10
N LYS A 176 -2.33 13.15 10.49
CA LYS A 176 -1.25 12.22 10.14
C LYS A 176 -0.58 11.60 11.38
N GLU A 177 -0.72 12.20 12.56
CA GLU A 177 -0.22 11.60 13.81
C GLU A 177 -1.00 10.34 14.18
N ASP A 178 -2.28 10.26 13.84
CA ASP A 178 -3.08 9.05 14.07
C ASP A 178 -2.63 7.90 13.16
N ILE A 179 -2.19 8.24 11.95
CA ILE A 179 -1.73 7.26 10.95
C ILE A 179 -0.54 6.45 11.48
N LYS A 180 0.30 7.04 12.33
CA LYS A 180 1.53 6.38 12.82
C LYS A 180 1.26 5.11 13.64
N HIS A 181 0.07 4.97 14.19
CA HIS A 181 -0.32 3.85 15.05
C HIS A 181 -0.80 2.62 14.27
N TYR A 182 -0.94 2.70 12.95
CA TYR A 182 -1.40 1.57 12.14
C TYR A 182 -0.22 0.73 11.62
N SER A 183 -0.30 -0.57 11.83
CA SER A 183 0.57 -1.57 11.22
C SER A 183 0.11 -1.90 9.81
N LEU A 184 0.95 -2.58 9.02
CA LEU A 184 0.54 -3.10 7.71
C LEU A 184 -0.64 -4.07 7.86
N MET A 185 -0.72 -4.82 8.96
CA MET A 185 -1.80 -5.79 9.22
C MET A 185 -3.18 -5.17 9.34
N ASP A 186 -3.26 -3.91 9.79
CA ASP A 186 -4.53 -3.18 9.81
C ASP A 186 -5.11 -3.01 8.40
N PHE A 187 -4.26 -3.08 7.37
CA PHE A 187 -4.59 -2.91 5.97
C PHE A 187 -4.61 -4.20 5.12
N MET A 188 -4.37 -5.37 5.72
CA MET A 188 -4.33 -6.64 4.98
C MET A 188 -5.67 -7.37 5.01
N ASN A 189 -6.06 -7.94 3.86
CA ASN A 189 -7.27 -8.76 3.71
C ASN A 189 -7.04 -10.21 4.18
N VAL A 190 -6.51 -10.41 5.38
CA VAL A 190 -6.28 -11.75 5.94
C VAL A 190 -7.51 -12.20 6.72
N ASP A 191 -7.87 -13.47 6.57
CA ASP A 191 -8.85 -14.10 7.44
C ASP A 191 -8.27 -14.17 8.87
N TYR A 192 -8.92 -13.47 9.82
CA TYR A 192 -8.49 -13.37 11.21
C TYR A 192 -8.35 -14.73 11.91
N SER A 193 -9.00 -15.77 11.38
CA SER A 193 -8.88 -17.14 11.89
C SER A 193 -7.49 -17.77 11.65
N LEU A 194 -6.75 -17.34 10.62
CA LEU A 194 -5.38 -17.81 10.31
C LEU A 194 -4.30 -17.01 11.06
N LEU A 195 -4.72 -15.99 11.82
CA LEU A 195 -3.90 -14.85 12.25
C LEU A 195 -3.36 -14.98 13.69
N LYS A 196 -3.92 -15.89 14.52
CA LYS A 196 -3.46 -16.13 15.90
C LYS A 196 -2.00 -16.60 15.97
N TRP A 197 -1.49 -17.25 14.93
CA TRP A 197 -0.08 -17.63 14.82
C TRP A 197 0.76 -16.59 14.04
N SER A 198 0.10 -15.74 13.24
CA SER A 198 0.75 -14.82 12.31
C SER A 198 0.97 -13.40 12.87
N ASN A 199 0.28 -12.98 13.93
CA ASN A 199 0.52 -11.64 14.49
C ASN A 199 1.96 -11.48 15.00
N ASP A 200 2.48 -12.46 15.75
CA ASP A 200 3.86 -12.40 16.24
C ASP A 200 4.90 -12.57 15.12
N HIS A 201 4.57 -13.30 14.04
CA HIS A 201 5.52 -13.49 12.92
C HIS A 201 5.48 -12.34 11.91
N VAL A 202 4.31 -11.82 11.53
CA VAL A 202 4.16 -10.81 10.48
C VAL A 202 4.45 -9.40 10.98
N ILE A 203 4.18 -9.08 12.25
CA ILE A 203 4.62 -7.80 12.84
C ILE A 203 6.16 -7.69 12.81
N ASN A 204 6.84 -8.81 13.02
CA ASN A 204 8.29 -8.94 12.94
C ASN A 204 8.83 -9.09 11.50
N GLN A 205 7.97 -9.19 10.49
CA GLN A 205 8.41 -9.16 9.10
C GLN A 205 8.71 -7.72 8.67
N SER A 206 9.66 -7.60 7.76
CA SER A 206 9.97 -6.32 7.13
C SER A 206 9.19 -6.15 5.83
N VAL A 207 8.72 -4.94 5.59
CA VAL A 207 8.15 -4.51 4.32
C VAL A 207 9.14 -3.56 3.63
N ALA A 208 9.51 -3.87 2.40
CA ALA A 208 10.21 -2.92 1.55
C ALA A 208 9.19 -2.03 0.85
N ILE A 209 9.39 -0.71 0.93
CA ILE A 209 8.51 0.30 0.38
C ILE A 209 9.27 1.00 -0.74
N ILE A 210 8.76 0.88 -1.98
CA ILE A 210 9.37 1.43 -3.19
C ILE A 210 8.41 2.47 -3.77
N PRO A 211 8.67 3.78 -3.51
CA PRO A 211 7.92 4.88 -4.10
C PRO A 211 7.87 4.83 -5.62
N ALA A 212 6.70 5.11 -6.18
CA ALA A 212 6.51 5.15 -7.62
C ALA A 212 5.97 6.51 -8.06
N LEU A 213 6.73 7.57 -7.79
CA LEU A 213 6.32 8.92 -8.20
C LEU A 213 6.48 9.13 -9.72
N PRO A 214 5.63 9.96 -10.35
CA PRO A 214 5.88 10.46 -11.70
C PRO A 214 7.29 11.06 -11.80
N LYS A 215 7.90 10.96 -12.98
CA LYS A 215 9.33 11.33 -13.18
C LYS A 215 9.66 12.75 -12.69
N GLU A 216 8.72 13.67 -12.87
CA GLU A 216 8.80 15.08 -12.44
C GLU A 216 8.85 15.26 -10.92
N GLN A 217 8.37 14.27 -10.15
CA GLN A 217 8.25 14.30 -8.70
C GLN A 217 9.31 13.43 -7.98
N LEU A 218 10.17 12.72 -8.72
CA LEU A 218 11.14 11.78 -8.11
C LEU A 218 12.15 12.44 -7.17
N LEU A 219 12.47 13.72 -7.37
CA LEU A 219 13.41 14.47 -6.52
C LEU A 219 12.82 14.84 -5.16
N ILE A 220 11.50 14.71 -4.97
CA ILE A 220 10.81 15.15 -3.74
C ILE A 220 11.14 14.25 -2.55
N LEU A 221 11.56 13.02 -2.82
CA LEU A 221 11.94 12.07 -1.79
C LEU A 221 13.42 12.12 -1.41
N LYS A 222 14.19 13.09 -1.95
CA LYS A 222 15.57 13.38 -1.52
C LYS A 222 15.63 13.59 -0.01
N GLY A 223 16.68 13.08 0.62
CA GLY A 223 16.83 13.06 2.09
C GLY A 223 16.17 11.84 2.75
N SER A 224 16.65 11.45 3.92
CA SER A 224 16.22 10.26 4.67
C SER A 224 14.71 10.28 4.97
N VAL A 225 13.95 9.37 4.36
CA VAL A 225 12.72 8.84 5.01
C VAL A 225 13.15 8.01 6.25
N GLY A 226 14.41 7.57 6.26
CA GLY A 226 15.02 6.70 7.26
C GLY A 226 15.38 7.33 8.61
N ASP A 227 15.34 8.65 8.82
CA ASP A 227 15.65 9.18 10.16
C ASP A 227 14.51 8.94 11.16
N ALA A 228 13.30 8.67 10.68
CA ALA A 228 12.19 8.16 11.49
C ALA A 228 12.22 6.63 11.65
N ALA A 229 13.03 5.92 10.87
CA ALA A 229 13.16 4.46 10.88
C ALA A 229 14.58 3.98 11.29
N ASN A 230 15.44 4.88 11.77
CA ASN A 230 16.77 4.57 12.31
C ASN A 230 16.66 4.01 13.73
N LEU A 231 15.86 2.95 13.87
CA LEU A 231 15.83 2.01 14.96
C LEU A 231 15.57 0.65 14.34
N LEU A 232 16.59 0.09 13.70
CA LEU A 232 17.00 -1.33 13.73
C LEU A 232 17.91 -1.62 12.54
N ILE A 233 19.14 -2.00 12.88
CA ILE A 233 20.20 -2.55 12.02
C ILE A 233 19.76 -3.92 11.50
#